data_AF-A0AAD1J194-F1
#
_entry.id   AF-A0AAD1J194-F1
#
_cell.length_a   1.000
_cell.length_b   1.000
_cell.length_c   1.000
_cell.angle_alpha   90.00
_cell.angle_beta   90.00
_cell.angle_gamma   90.00
#
_symmetry.space_group_name_H-M   'P 1'
#
loop_
_entity.id
_entity.type
_entity.pdbx_description
1 polymer ?
#
loop_
_entity_poly.entity_id
_entity_poly.type
_entity_poly.pdbx_seq_one_letter_code
_entity_poly.pdbx_strand_id
1 'polypeptide(L)' 'MGAVGSSADNALAESFNAALKREILQDRACWPDAAICRREVFRWLARYNTTRRHSYCRHSSPATYERNLTPATLPEAA' A
#
# COMPACT_ATOMS: atom_id res chain seq x y z
N MET A 1 4.19 -7.00 18.73
CA MET A 1 3.38 -5.77 18.71
C MET A 1 4.34 -4.58 18.68
N GLY A 2 4.64 -4.05 17.50
CA GLY A 2 5.48 -2.85 17.35
C GLY A 2 4.63 -1.61 17.56
N ALA A 3 5.08 -0.70 18.42
CA ALA A 3 4.35 0.52 18.77
C ALA A 3 4.10 1.41 17.54
N VAL A 4 2.90 2.00 17.49
CA VAL A 4 2.54 3.11 16.60
C VAL A 4 3.65 4.18 16.70
N GLY A 5 4.30 4.50 15.56
CA GLY A 5 5.39 5.47 15.51
C GLY A 5 6.82 4.89 15.53
N SER A 6 7.00 3.58 15.27
CA SER A 6 8.34 3.03 15.00
C SER A 6 8.91 3.58 13.68
N SER A 7 10.21 3.90 13.62
CA SER A 7 10.88 4.32 12.38
C SER A 7 10.72 3.32 11.22
N ALA A 8 10.44 2.04 11.52
CA ALA A 8 10.14 1.04 10.52
C ALA A 8 8.75 1.25 9.88
N ASP A 9 7.75 1.70 10.64
CA ASP A 9 6.43 2.08 10.14
C ASP A 9 6.53 3.34 9.28
N ASN A 10 7.30 4.34 9.74
CA ASN A 10 7.57 5.54 8.96
C ASN A 10 8.30 5.21 7.64
N ALA A 11 9.35 4.38 7.68
CA ALA A 11 10.09 3.97 6.48
C ALA A 11 9.20 3.20 5.49
N LEU A 12 8.28 2.35 5.98
CA LEU A 12 7.33 1.64 5.13
C LEU A 12 6.32 2.61 4.51
N ALA A 13 5.76 3.52 5.29
CA ALA A 13 4.85 4.57 4.82
C ALA A 13 5.53 5.52 3.81
N GLU A 14 6.78 5.91 4.06
CA GLU A 14 7.60 6.72 3.17
C GLU A 14 7.87 6.00 1.85
N SER A 15 8.26 4.72 1.91
CA SER A 15 8.49 3.91 0.70
C SER A 15 7.22 3.76 -0.14
N PHE A 16 6.07 3.62 0.51
CA PHE A 16 4.76 3.54 -0.13
C PHE A 16 4.41 4.86 -0.83
N ASN A 17 4.55 5.99 -0.12
CA ASN A 17 4.27 7.32 -0.69
C ASN A 17 5.23 7.66 -1.84
N ALA A 18 6.50 7.28 -1.72
CA ALA A 18 7.49 7.44 -2.79
C ALA A 18 7.13 6.61 -4.03
N ALA A 19 6.72 5.35 -3.87
CA ALA A 19 6.27 4.50 -4.97
C ALA A 19 4.99 5.04 -5.63
N LEU A 20 4.02 5.50 -4.83
CA LEU A 20 2.79 6.13 -5.30
C LEU A 20 3.12 7.34 -6.19
N LYS A 21 3.91 8.28 -5.66
CA LYS A 21 4.29 9.49 -6.40
C LYS A 21 5.09 9.16 -7.66
N ARG A 22 6.03 8.23 -7.57
CA ARG A 22 6.83 7.82 -8.72
C ARG A 22 5.99 7.17 -9.82
N GLU A 23 5.04 6.30 -9.51
CA GLU A 23 4.30 5.58 -10.56
C GLU A 23 3.08 6.33 -11.08
N ILE A 24 2.49 7.22 -10.28
CA ILE A 24 1.29 7.98 -10.66
C ILE A 24 1.65 9.36 -11.20
N LEU A 25 2.65 10.04 -10.63
CA LEU A 25 3.04 11.40 -11.01
C LEU A 25 4.28 11.48 -11.91
N GLN A 26 4.92 10.37 -12.30
CA GLN A 26 6.24 10.42 -12.98
C GLN A 26 6.31 11.35 -14.19
N ASP A 27 5.21 11.48 -14.94
CA ASP A 27 5.12 12.30 -16.15
C ASP A 27 4.13 13.47 -16.01
N ARG A 28 3.46 13.60 -14.85
CA ARG A 28 2.40 14.60 -14.62
C ARG A 28 2.77 15.51 -13.45
N ALA A 29 3.02 16.78 -13.77
CA ALA A 29 3.24 17.82 -12.77
C ALA A 29 1.99 18.08 -11.91
N CYS A 30 0.79 17.90 -12.47
CA CYS A 30 -0.47 18.06 -11.78
C CYS A 30 -1.60 17.23 -12.43
N TRP A 31 -2.67 17.02 -11.67
CA TRP A 31 -3.91 16.44 -12.19
C TRP A 31 -4.86 17.56 -12.62
N PRO A 32 -5.49 17.47 -13.80
CA PRO A 32 -6.42 18.49 -14.26
C PRO A 32 -7.73 18.52 -13.45
N ASP A 33 -8.05 17.41 -12.77
CA ASP A 33 -9.27 17.27 -11.98
C ASP A 33 -9.08 16.30 -10.81
N ALA A 34 -9.76 16.57 -9.70
CA ALA A 34 -9.67 15.79 -8.47
C ALA A 34 -10.29 14.38 -8.61
N ALA A 35 -11.35 14.22 -9.41
CA ALA A 35 -11.97 12.91 -9.64
C ALA A 35 -11.05 12.02 -10.48
N ILE A 36 -10.34 12.58 -11.47
CA ILE A 36 -9.33 11.84 -12.24
C ILE A 36 -8.19 11.38 -11.33
N CYS A 37 -7.67 12.28 -10.48
CA CYS A 37 -6.64 11.94 -9.50
C CYS A 37 -7.09 10.78 -8.59
N ARG A 38 -8.30 10.87 -8.01
CA ARG A 38 -8.84 9.82 -7.14
C ARG A 38 -8.97 8.49 -7.86
N ARG A 39 -9.44 8.47 -9.10
CA ARG A 39 -9.58 7.23 -9.88
C ARG A 39 -8.24 6.58 -10.19
N GLU A 40 -7.24 7.37 -10.56
CA GLU A 40 -5.89 6.87 -10.86
C GLU A 40 -5.18 6.36 -9.60
N VAL A 41 -5.31 7.09 -8.48
CA VAL A 41 -4.84 6.64 -7.17
C VAL A 41 -5.53 5.35 -6.76
N PHE A 42 -6.86 5.26 -6.89
CA PHE A 42 -7.60 4.04 -6.54
C PHE A 42 -7.18 2.85 -7.42
N ARG A 43 -7.03 3.06 -8.73
CA ARG A 43 -6.55 2.03 -9.67
C ARG A 43 -5.16 1.53 -9.29
N TRP A 44 -4.26 2.45 -8.94
CA TRP A 44 -2.92 2.08 -8.49
C TRP A 44 -2.94 1.34 -7.16
N LEU A 45 -3.74 1.81 -6.19
CA LEU A 45 -3.92 1.15 -4.89
C LEU A 45 -4.44 -0.28 -5.07
N ALA A 46 -5.43 -0.48 -5.92
CA ALA A 46 -5.96 -1.81 -6.23
C ALA A 46 -4.84 -2.70 -6.78
N ARG A 47 -4.11 -2.25 -7.82
CA ARG A 47 -2.98 -3.00 -8.39
C ARG A 47 -1.91 -3.30 -7.34
N TYR A 48 -1.57 -2.33 -6.50
CA TYR A 48 -0.56 -2.47 -5.44
C TYR A 48 -0.94 -3.60 -4.48
N ASN A 49 -2.19 -3.62 -4.00
CA ASN A 49 -2.64 -4.57 -3.00
C ASN A 49 -2.97 -5.96 -3.58
N THR A 50 -3.49 -6.04 -4.81
CA THR A 50 -3.97 -7.31 -5.36
C THR A 50 -2.96 -8.03 -6.25
N THR A 51 -2.12 -7.28 -6.97
CA THR A 51 -1.35 -7.83 -8.10
C THR A 51 0.15 -7.63 -7.98
N ARG A 52 0.60 -6.52 -7.37
CA ARG A 52 2.03 -6.21 -7.26
C ARG A 52 2.71 -7.19 -6.30
N ARG A 53 3.80 -7.80 -6.75
CA ARG A 53 4.59 -8.74 -5.94
C ARG A 53 5.65 -7.97 -5.16
N HIS A 54 5.78 -8.28 -3.87
CA HIS A 54 6.79 -7.70 -3.00
C HIS A 54 7.74 -8.79 -2.50
N SER A 55 9.05 -8.53 -2.54
CA SER A 55 10.06 -9.48 -2.00
C SER A 55 9.80 -9.79 -0.53
N TYR A 56 9.42 -8.78 0.26
CA TYR A 56 8.99 -8.92 1.65
C TYR A 56 7.79 -9.86 1.81
N CYS A 57 6.81 -9.79 0.89
CA CYS A 57 5.64 -10.66 0.84
C CYS A 57 5.93 -12.02 0.18
N ARG A 58 7.17 -12.53 0.26
CA ARG A 58 7.60 -13.79 -0.41
C ARG A 58 7.26 -13.82 -1.90
N HIS A 59 7.46 -12.69 -2.59
CA HIS A 59 7.09 -12.50 -4.00
C HIS A 59 5.60 -12.70 -4.31
N SER A 60 4.71 -12.55 -3.31
CA SER A 60 3.26 -12.52 -3.48
C SER A 60 2.72 -11.10 -3.35
N SER A 61 1.45 -10.89 -3.71
CA SER A 61 0.78 -9.61 -3.47
C SER A 61 0.40 -9.44 -2.00
N PRO A 62 0.30 -8.20 -1.48
CA PRO A 62 -0.05 -7.96 -0.08
C PRO A 62 -1.33 -8.67 0.33
N ALA A 63 -2.40 -8.56 -0.46
CA ALA A 63 -3.67 -9.23 -0.17
C ALA A 63 -3.55 -10.76 -0.17
N THR A 64 -2.70 -11.34 -1.03
CA THR A 64 -2.44 -12.78 -1.05
C THR A 64 -1.61 -13.21 0.15
N TYR A 65 -0.62 -12.40 0.52
CA TYR A 65 0.25 -12.63 1.67
C TYR A 65 -0.53 -12.57 2.98
N GLU A 66 -1.38 -11.55 3.16
CA GLU A 66 -2.28 -11.43 4.32
C GLU A 66 -3.31 -12.57 4.37
N ARG A 67 -3.90 -12.95 3.22
CA ARG A 67 -4.85 -14.05 3.15
C ARG A 67 -4.21 -15.41 3.49
N ASN A 68 -2.96 -15.62 3.10
CA ASN A 68 -2.21 -16.84 3.39
C ASN A 68 -1.62 -16.84 4.81
N LEU A 69 -1.44 -15.67 5.42
CA LEU A 69 -0.97 -15.57 6.80
C LEU A 69 -2.02 -15.98 7.83
N THR A 70 -3.33 -15.95 7.48
CA THR A 70 -4.46 -16.18 8.39
C THR A 70 -4.48 -15.11 9.51
N PRO A 71 -5.67 -14.54 9.85
CA PRO A 71 -5.75 -13.37 10.72
C PRO A 71 -5.04 -13.63 12.04
N ALA A 72 -4.15 -12.72 12.44
CA ALA A 72 -3.96 -12.49 13.85
C ALA A 72 -5.36 -12.14 14.38
N THR A 73 -6.02 -13.12 15.01
CA THR A 73 -7.28 -12.94 15.72
C THR A 73 -7.04 -11.75 16.66
N LEU A 74 -7.52 -10.57 16.27
CA LEU A 74 -7.71 -9.52 17.26
C LEU A 74 -8.76 -10.10 18.19
N PRO A 75 -8.47 -10.26 19.50
CA PRO A 75 -9.48 -10.72 20.42
C PRO A 75 -10.67 -9.77 20.29
N GLU A 76 -11.85 -10.36 20.14
CA GLU A 76 -13.11 -9.63 20.12
C GLU A 76 -13.11 -8.71 21.34
N ALA A 77 -13.16 -7.39 21.09
CA ALA A 77 -13.22 -6.43 22.18
C ALA A 77 -14.54 -6.67 22.92
N ALA A 78 -14.41 -7.09 24.18
CA ALA A 78 -15.53 -7.36 25.10
C ALA A 78 -16.37 -6.11 25.38
#